data_AF-A0A7H8M742-F1
#
_entry.id   AF-A0A7H8M742-F1
#
_cell.length_a   1.000
_cell.length_b   1.000
_cell.length_c   1.000
_cell.angle_alpha   90.00
_cell.angle_beta   90.00
_cell.angle_gamma   90.00
#
_symmetry.space_group_name_H-M   'P 1'
#
loop_
_entity.id
_entity.type
_entity.pdbx_description
1 polymer ?
#
loop_
_entity_poly.entity_id
_entity_poly.type
_entity_poly.pdbx_seq_one_letter_code
_entity_poly.pdbx_strand_id
1 'polypeptide(L)'
;MARFRRDAALVPFPRELLDQVVRALLDAAEQAPISEDGFAFGDATIDGVRLLEGRHLAAGARYRGETDDLTVDVHVPTWNRAGESRIEAAVVSGGHTVNLRLDLRMSARRLHTVRISGDYQGPKPFRGLRRARWEGEVRAEEWWSPLGPKASPISVRVVHPFAFADLGITRRKDKRGQWTVRTTARFGGRSLLRPFAAVGLAIARGRIQRAVDEGFAGAVSAWNNEVPRMVKHGMRERLDFEHRVTLKAVSREWAEEYTAALHQGIEELRFSKGRLVKKEPGAFSIRLLTGKHIGPGTRYRIAFVPEDEVEPLDVHVAAWRLDGPDRIEFNSSDDGQTGYFEIDSARRPTAVRAGFTGAFEGYSQAEASAEADLKRWWGDTPAPLLTGKADNPAGEASMTVNRAKDNDGEWTVDVTATVKGRAWAGHLVPVAGLVLGSALTRSFRESVDTYAEKWNAAAPGAVTPQQAADSTLRAVLDR
;
A
#
# COMPACT_ATOMS: atom_id res chain seq x y z
N MET A 1 -25.12 -33.16 10.99
CA MET A 1 -25.20 -31.83 10.33
C MET A 1 -25.15 -30.79 11.43
N ALA A 2 -24.23 -29.82 11.35
CA ALA A 2 -24.13 -28.75 12.33
C ALA A 2 -24.77 -27.48 11.76
N ARG A 3 -25.56 -26.77 12.58
CA ARG A 3 -26.16 -25.49 12.22
C ARG A 3 -25.76 -24.46 13.27
N PHE A 4 -25.32 -23.30 12.79
CA PHE A 4 -24.98 -22.15 13.60
C PHE A 4 -25.85 -20.98 13.17
N ARG A 5 -26.26 -20.17 14.14
CA ARG A 5 -27.08 -19.01 13.92
C ARG A 5 -26.64 -17.91 14.86
N ARG A 6 -26.41 -16.72 14.31
CA ARG A 6 -25.99 -15.55 15.05
C ARG A 6 -26.71 -14.32 14.52
N ASP A 7 -27.14 -13.46 15.41
CA ASP A 7 -27.69 -12.16 15.08
C ASP A 7 -26.65 -11.10 15.50
N ALA A 8 -26.48 -10.05 14.70
CA ALA A 8 -25.64 -8.89 15.01
C ALA A 8 -26.32 -7.60 14.58
N ALA A 9 -26.00 -6.51 15.26
CA ALA A 9 -26.40 -5.18 14.86
C ALA A 9 -25.31 -4.57 13.97
N LEU A 10 -25.71 -4.10 12.79
CA LEU A 10 -24.86 -3.39 11.85
C LEU A 10 -25.34 -1.95 11.70
N VAL A 11 -24.39 -1.02 11.59
CA VAL A 11 -24.65 0.34 11.11
C VAL A 11 -25.17 0.24 9.67
N PRO A 12 -26.25 0.95 9.31
CA PRO A 12 -26.78 0.95 7.96
C PRO A 12 -25.79 1.55 6.97
N PHE A 13 -25.65 0.92 5.80
CA PHE A 13 -24.89 1.45 4.67
C PHE A 13 -25.84 1.97 3.58
N PRO A 14 -25.75 3.24 3.16
CA PRO A 14 -26.61 3.81 2.13
C PRO A 14 -26.51 3.04 0.82
N ARG A 15 -27.66 2.78 0.19
CA ARG A 15 -27.71 2.06 -1.09
C ARG A 15 -26.99 2.83 -2.19
N GLU A 16 -27.18 4.14 -2.19
CA GLU A 16 -26.65 5.08 -3.16
C GLU A 16 -25.12 5.08 -3.14
N LEU A 17 -24.53 4.93 -1.95
CA LEU A 17 -23.08 4.88 -1.77
C LEU A 17 -22.49 3.58 -2.32
N LEU A 18 -23.19 2.44 -2.16
CA LEU A 18 -22.80 1.18 -2.81
C LEU A 18 -22.78 1.33 -4.34
N ASP A 19 -23.84 1.90 -4.89
CA ASP A 19 -23.95 2.11 -6.33
C ASP A 19 -22.88 3.09 -6.84
N GLN A 20 -22.47 4.08 -6.04
CA GLN A 20 -21.35 4.97 -6.38
C GLN A 20 -20.02 4.22 -6.40
N VAL A 21 -19.72 3.40 -5.40
CA VAL A 21 -18.49 2.59 -5.33
C VAL A 21 -18.39 1.65 -6.53
N VAL A 22 -19.47 0.92 -6.83
CA VAL A 22 -19.49 0.00 -7.98
C VAL A 22 -19.27 0.75 -9.29
N ARG A 23 -19.90 1.92 -9.47
CA ARG A 23 -19.70 2.74 -10.67
C ARG A 23 -18.26 3.21 -10.82
N ALA A 24 -17.66 3.70 -9.73
CA ALA A 24 -16.27 4.13 -9.71
C ALA A 24 -15.30 2.99 -10.03
N LEU A 25 -15.54 1.78 -9.50
CA LEU A 25 -14.76 0.59 -9.86
C LEU A 25 -14.90 0.22 -11.34
N LEU A 26 -16.10 0.32 -11.91
CA LEU A 26 -16.31 0.10 -13.35
C LEU A 26 -15.66 1.19 -14.21
N ASP A 27 -15.72 2.45 -13.78
CA ASP A 27 -15.04 3.58 -14.46
C ASP A 27 -13.52 3.39 -14.44
N ALA A 28 -12.96 3.03 -13.29
CA ALA A 28 -11.53 2.70 -13.15
C ALA A 28 -11.14 1.54 -14.07
N ALA A 29 -11.96 0.48 -14.12
CA ALA A 29 -11.70 -0.68 -14.96
C ALA A 29 -11.74 -0.31 -16.45
N GLU A 30 -12.77 0.40 -16.92
CA GLU A 30 -12.93 0.80 -18.34
C GLU A 30 -11.87 1.80 -18.81
N GLN A 31 -11.42 2.69 -17.93
CA GLN A 31 -10.38 3.68 -18.22
C GLN A 31 -8.97 3.16 -17.95
N ALA A 32 -8.85 1.95 -17.40
CA ALA A 32 -7.55 1.34 -17.15
C ALA A 32 -6.79 1.24 -18.49
N PRO A 33 -5.59 1.80 -18.57
CA PRO A 33 -4.85 1.88 -19.82
C PRO A 33 -4.14 0.56 -20.11
N ILE A 34 -4.88 -0.52 -20.40
CA ILE A 34 -4.30 -1.84 -20.69
C ILE A 34 -4.04 -1.99 -22.20
N SER A 35 -2.84 -2.45 -22.53
CA SER A 35 -2.36 -2.74 -23.89
C SER A 35 -1.82 -4.18 -24.00
N GLU A 36 -1.30 -4.53 -25.18
CA GLU A 36 -0.63 -5.82 -25.42
C GLU A 36 0.70 -5.94 -24.68
N ASP A 37 1.31 -4.82 -24.34
CA ASP A 37 2.58 -4.76 -23.60
C ASP A 37 2.35 -4.75 -22.08
N GLY A 38 1.17 -4.33 -21.62
CA GLY A 38 0.84 -4.28 -20.19
C GLY A 38 -0.06 -3.10 -19.84
N PHE A 39 -0.08 -2.71 -18.56
CA PHE A 39 -0.73 -1.47 -18.16
C PHE A 39 0.17 -0.28 -18.57
N ALA A 40 -0.26 0.48 -19.58
CA ALA A 40 0.43 1.63 -20.11
C ALA A 40 0.13 2.91 -19.30
N PHE A 41 1.15 3.57 -18.80
CA PHE A 41 1.09 4.76 -17.98
C PHE A 41 1.92 5.88 -18.61
N GLY A 42 1.33 6.61 -19.55
CA GLY A 42 2.10 7.54 -20.38
C GLY A 42 3.08 6.76 -21.26
N ASP A 43 4.37 7.05 -21.15
CA ASP A 43 5.44 6.36 -21.90
C ASP A 43 5.92 5.07 -21.20
N ALA A 44 5.47 4.81 -19.97
CA ALA A 44 5.89 3.65 -19.20
C ALA A 44 4.86 2.51 -19.27
N THR A 45 5.30 1.26 -19.19
CA THR A 45 4.39 0.10 -19.12
C THR A 45 4.73 -0.72 -17.88
N ILE A 46 3.72 -1.04 -17.07
CA ILE A 46 3.87 -1.94 -15.93
C ILE A 46 3.59 -3.36 -16.41
N ASP A 47 4.66 -4.14 -16.45
CA ASP A 47 4.62 -5.57 -16.74
C ASP A 47 3.96 -6.29 -15.57
N GLY A 48 2.91 -7.05 -15.87
CA GLY A 48 2.22 -7.85 -14.86
C GLY A 48 0.87 -8.35 -15.31
N VAL A 49 0.17 -7.62 -16.19
CA VAL A 49 -1.04 -8.09 -16.89
C VAL A 49 -1.10 -7.41 -18.26
N ARG A 50 -1.18 -8.20 -19.33
CA ARG A 50 -1.30 -7.72 -20.70
C ARG A 50 -2.56 -8.25 -21.39
N LEU A 51 -3.07 -7.50 -22.35
CA LEU A 51 -4.16 -7.91 -23.23
C LEU A 51 -3.60 -8.82 -24.34
N LEU A 52 -4.02 -10.08 -24.37
CA LEU A 52 -3.61 -11.04 -25.39
C LEU A 52 -4.50 -11.03 -26.63
N GLU A 53 -5.81 -10.86 -26.44
CA GLU A 53 -6.80 -10.92 -27.52
C GLU A 53 -7.94 -9.93 -27.26
N GLY A 54 -8.46 -9.33 -28.33
CA GLY A 54 -9.64 -8.48 -28.30
C GLY A 54 -9.35 -7.01 -27.99
N ARG A 55 -10.36 -6.29 -27.49
CA ARG A 55 -10.22 -4.91 -27.01
C ARG A 55 -10.43 -4.88 -25.51
N HIS A 56 -9.78 -3.95 -24.82
CA HIS A 56 -9.91 -3.80 -23.36
C HIS A 56 -11.38 -3.77 -22.91
N LEU A 57 -11.74 -4.69 -22.02
CA LEU A 57 -13.05 -4.96 -21.43
C LEU A 57 -14.18 -5.09 -22.45
N ALA A 58 -13.86 -5.47 -23.69
CA ALA A 58 -14.88 -5.90 -24.64
C ALA A 58 -15.22 -7.38 -24.44
N ALA A 59 -16.39 -7.79 -24.92
CA ALA A 59 -16.71 -9.21 -25.02
C ALA A 59 -15.66 -9.94 -25.89
N GLY A 60 -15.13 -11.04 -25.36
CA GLY A 60 -14.03 -11.81 -25.96
C GLY A 60 -12.63 -11.34 -25.57
N ALA A 61 -12.48 -10.29 -24.75
CA ALA A 61 -11.16 -9.83 -24.31
C ALA A 61 -10.47 -10.89 -23.46
N ARG A 62 -9.17 -11.10 -23.67
CA ARG A 62 -8.36 -12.04 -22.89
C ARG A 62 -7.09 -11.37 -22.40
N TYR A 63 -6.77 -11.58 -21.14
CA TYR A 63 -5.60 -11.04 -20.48
C TYR A 63 -4.77 -12.16 -19.89
N ARG A 64 -3.47 -11.94 -19.80
CA ARG A 64 -2.55 -12.80 -19.06
C ARG A 64 -1.66 -11.96 -18.18
N GLY A 65 -1.60 -12.32 -16.91
CA GLY A 65 -0.59 -11.87 -15.98
C GLY A 65 0.32 -13.02 -15.57
N GLU A 66 1.59 -12.72 -15.39
CA GLU A 66 2.60 -13.71 -15.04
C GLU A 66 3.62 -13.07 -14.10
N THR A 67 3.86 -13.72 -12.97
CA THR A 67 4.99 -13.48 -12.07
C THR A 67 5.69 -14.81 -11.83
N ASP A 68 6.87 -14.78 -11.20
CA ASP A 68 7.70 -15.97 -10.96
C ASP A 68 6.93 -17.14 -10.32
N ASP A 69 5.91 -16.85 -9.51
CA ASP A 69 5.14 -17.84 -8.76
C ASP A 69 3.66 -17.94 -9.16
N LEU A 70 3.17 -17.09 -10.07
CA LEU A 70 1.74 -16.92 -10.32
C LEU A 70 1.45 -16.62 -11.80
N THR A 71 0.65 -17.46 -12.44
CA THR A 71 0.04 -17.17 -13.73
C THR A 71 -1.45 -16.90 -13.57
N VAL A 72 -1.96 -15.82 -14.16
CA VAL A 72 -3.37 -15.44 -14.15
C VAL A 72 -3.85 -15.25 -15.58
N ASP A 73 -4.76 -16.10 -16.06
CA ASP A 73 -5.46 -15.92 -17.32
C ASP A 73 -6.85 -15.35 -17.05
N VAL A 74 -7.21 -14.21 -17.64
CA VAL A 74 -8.54 -13.60 -17.51
C VAL A 74 -9.22 -13.57 -18.87
N HIS A 75 -10.49 -13.92 -18.92
CA HIS A 75 -11.34 -13.85 -20.10
C HIS A 75 -12.61 -13.05 -19.75
N VAL A 76 -13.06 -12.20 -20.66
CA VAL A 76 -14.28 -11.41 -20.52
C VAL A 76 -15.32 -11.90 -21.53
N PRO A 77 -16.09 -12.96 -21.22
CA PRO A 77 -17.11 -13.45 -22.14
C PRO A 77 -18.15 -12.40 -22.53
N THR A 78 -18.57 -11.58 -21.57
CA THR A 78 -19.56 -10.51 -21.80
C THR A 78 -19.20 -9.28 -20.98
N TRP A 79 -19.36 -8.10 -21.58
CA TRP A 79 -19.23 -6.84 -20.86
C TRP A 79 -20.37 -5.92 -21.23
N ASN A 80 -21.20 -5.58 -20.25
CA ASN A 80 -22.26 -4.59 -20.41
C ASN A 80 -22.48 -3.86 -19.09
N ARG A 81 -21.97 -2.61 -19.03
CA ARG A 81 -22.07 -1.72 -17.88
C ARG A 81 -23.48 -1.51 -17.34
N ALA A 82 -24.50 -1.55 -18.21
CA ALA A 82 -25.88 -1.32 -17.82
C ALA A 82 -26.69 -2.62 -17.65
N GLY A 83 -26.08 -3.78 -17.94
CA GLY A 83 -26.74 -5.08 -17.97
C GLY A 83 -25.86 -6.14 -17.32
N GLU A 84 -25.50 -7.18 -18.07
CA GLU A 84 -24.74 -8.32 -17.54
C GLU A 84 -23.29 -8.30 -18.03
N SER A 85 -22.35 -8.31 -17.08
CA SER A 85 -20.92 -8.51 -17.32
C SER A 85 -20.47 -9.83 -16.70
N ARG A 86 -19.61 -10.55 -17.40
CA ARG A 86 -19.00 -11.80 -16.96
C ARG A 86 -17.50 -11.73 -17.14
N ILE A 87 -16.78 -12.07 -16.09
CA ILE A 87 -15.34 -12.25 -16.10
C ILE A 87 -15.04 -13.66 -15.62
N GLU A 88 -14.19 -14.38 -16.33
CA GLU A 88 -13.69 -15.69 -15.97
C GLU A 88 -12.17 -15.56 -15.79
N ALA A 89 -11.62 -16.10 -14.71
CA ALA A 89 -10.19 -16.05 -14.43
C ALA A 89 -9.69 -17.43 -14.02
N ALA A 90 -8.52 -17.84 -14.53
CA ALA A 90 -7.82 -19.04 -14.13
C ALA A 90 -6.48 -18.63 -13.53
N VAL A 91 -6.25 -18.99 -12.28
CA VAL A 91 -5.05 -18.66 -11.51
C VAL A 91 -4.29 -19.95 -11.25
N VAL A 92 -3.01 -19.98 -11.59
CA VAL A 92 -2.11 -21.12 -11.38
C VAL A 92 -0.89 -20.66 -10.58
N SER A 93 -0.60 -21.35 -9.48
CA SER A 93 0.58 -21.07 -8.64
C SER A 93 1.03 -22.34 -7.93
N GLY A 94 2.31 -22.69 -8.01
CA GLY A 94 2.86 -23.85 -7.29
C GLY A 94 2.10 -25.19 -7.50
N GLY A 95 1.52 -25.40 -8.69
CA GLY A 95 0.69 -26.58 -9.00
C GLY A 95 -0.74 -26.56 -8.42
N HIS A 96 -1.13 -25.45 -7.79
CA HIS A 96 -2.51 -25.11 -7.46
C HIS A 96 -3.19 -24.45 -8.65
N THR A 97 -4.46 -24.78 -8.89
CA THR A 97 -5.28 -24.17 -9.93
C THR A 97 -6.58 -23.68 -9.31
N VAL A 98 -6.92 -22.42 -9.55
CA VAL A 98 -8.17 -21.79 -9.14
C VAL A 98 -8.86 -21.22 -10.37
N ASN A 99 -10.03 -21.74 -10.70
CA ASN A 99 -10.92 -21.09 -11.67
C ASN A 99 -11.91 -20.23 -10.91
N LEU A 100 -12.10 -19.00 -11.36
CA LEU A 100 -13.00 -18.00 -10.81
C LEU A 100 -13.92 -17.54 -11.94
N ARG A 101 -15.18 -17.30 -11.62
CA ARG A 101 -16.16 -16.68 -12.48
C ARG A 101 -16.94 -15.64 -11.71
N LEU A 102 -16.89 -14.42 -12.18
CA LEU A 102 -17.62 -13.26 -11.67
C LEU A 102 -18.72 -12.90 -12.66
N ASP A 103 -19.96 -13.01 -12.25
CA ASP A 103 -21.14 -12.53 -12.94
C ASP A 103 -21.65 -11.27 -12.21
N LEU A 104 -21.64 -10.14 -12.91
CA LEU A 104 -22.15 -8.86 -12.42
C LEU A 104 -23.41 -8.49 -13.20
N ARG A 105 -24.50 -8.24 -12.50
CA ARG A 105 -25.75 -7.75 -13.08
C ARG A 105 -26.08 -6.35 -12.57
N MET A 106 -26.18 -5.43 -13.51
CA MET A 106 -26.60 -4.05 -13.33
C MET A 106 -28.00 -3.85 -13.92
N SER A 107 -28.74 -2.88 -13.38
CA SER A 107 -29.99 -2.39 -13.96
C SER A 107 -30.01 -0.88 -13.84
N ALA A 108 -30.10 -0.15 -14.97
CA ALA A 108 -30.09 1.32 -14.99
C ALA A 108 -28.96 1.95 -14.14
N ARG A 109 -27.74 1.37 -14.21
CA ARG A 109 -26.53 1.75 -13.44
C ARG A 109 -26.59 1.48 -11.93
N ARG A 110 -27.54 0.66 -11.46
CA ARG A 110 -27.61 0.17 -10.08
C ARG A 110 -27.19 -1.29 -10.01
N LEU A 111 -26.47 -1.66 -8.94
CA LEU A 111 -26.06 -3.04 -8.72
C LEU A 111 -27.26 -3.92 -8.36
N HIS A 112 -27.60 -4.89 -9.20
CA HIS A 112 -28.68 -5.82 -8.88
C HIS A 112 -28.13 -7.06 -8.17
N THR A 113 -27.12 -7.70 -8.76
CA THR A 113 -26.58 -8.96 -8.25
C THR A 113 -25.10 -9.10 -8.62
N VAL A 114 -24.29 -9.60 -7.69
CA VAL A 114 -22.95 -10.10 -7.93
C VAL A 114 -22.95 -11.59 -7.60
N ARG A 115 -22.52 -12.43 -8.53
CA ARG A 115 -22.30 -13.85 -8.28
C ARG A 115 -20.85 -14.19 -8.57
N ILE A 116 -20.20 -14.84 -7.62
CA ILE A 116 -18.81 -15.27 -7.70
C ILE A 116 -18.82 -16.77 -7.55
N SER A 117 -18.33 -17.52 -8.51
CA SER A 117 -18.21 -18.97 -8.42
C SER A 117 -16.80 -19.40 -8.78
N GLY A 118 -16.41 -20.58 -8.35
CA GLY A 118 -15.10 -21.08 -8.67
C GLY A 118 -14.86 -22.50 -8.25
N ASP A 119 -13.74 -23.03 -8.71
CA ASP A 119 -13.21 -24.30 -8.27
C ASP A 119 -11.72 -24.22 -8.03
N TYR A 120 -11.28 -24.99 -7.04
CA TYR A 120 -9.89 -25.12 -6.63
C TYR A 120 -9.46 -26.56 -6.83
N GLN A 121 -8.23 -26.73 -7.31
CA GLN A 121 -7.56 -28.01 -7.44
C GLN A 121 -6.13 -27.89 -6.90
N GLY A 122 -5.79 -28.72 -5.92
CA GLY A 122 -4.44 -28.77 -5.36
C GLY A 122 -3.44 -29.59 -6.19
N PRO A 123 -2.16 -29.57 -5.80
CA PRO A 123 -1.08 -30.28 -6.48
C PRO A 123 -1.20 -31.82 -6.35
N LYS A 124 -0.50 -32.54 -7.23
CA LYS A 124 -0.33 -34.00 -7.17
C LYS A 124 0.53 -34.39 -5.94
N PRO A 125 0.40 -35.62 -5.40
CA PRO A 125 -0.43 -36.75 -5.86
C PRO A 125 -1.89 -36.71 -5.35
N PHE A 126 -2.22 -35.90 -4.34
CA PHE A 126 -3.56 -35.88 -3.71
C PHE A 126 -4.57 -34.92 -4.37
N ARG A 127 -4.41 -34.63 -5.67
CA ARG A 127 -5.26 -33.68 -6.42
C ARG A 127 -6.74 -33.99 -6.33
N GLY A 128 -7.13 -35.27 -6.26
CA GLY A 128 -8.54 -35.67 -6.14
C GLY A 128 -9.18 -35.31 -4.79
N LEU A 129 -8.39 -35.27 -3.72
CA LEU A 129 -8.86 -34.97 -2.36
C LEU A 129 -8.78 -33.48 -2.02
N ARG A 130 -7.93 -32.73 -2.73
CA ARG A 130 -7.73 -31.30 -2.57
C ARG A 130 -8.52 -30.53 -3.62
N ARG A 131 -9.85 -30.73 -3.65
CA ARG A 131 -10.75 -29.99 -4.54
C ARG A 131 -11.81 -29.28 -3.74
N ALA A 132 -12.09 -28.05 -4.08
CA ALA A 132 -13.23 -27.33 -3.52
C ALA A 132 -13.95 -26.61 -4.65
N ARG A 133 -15.26 -26.53 -4.57
CA ARG A 133 -16.06 -25.61 -5.39
C ARG A 133 -16.70 -24.60 -4.47
N TRP A 134 -16.79 -23.36 -4.88
CA TRP A 134 -17.53 -22.35 -4.13
C TRP A 134 -18.43 -21.54 -5.05
N GLU A 135 -19.46 -21.01 -4.43
CA GLU A 135 -20.40 -20.09 -5.05
C GLU A 135 -20.84 -19.08 -4.00
N GLY A 136 -20.55 -17.82 -4.22
CA GLY A 136 -21.04 -16.67 -3.48
C GLY A 136 -22.03 -15.88 -4.33
N GLU A 137 -23.05 -15.34 -3.71
CA GLU A 137 -24.03 -14.48 -4.35
C GLU A 137 -24.41 -13.34 -3.41
N VAL A 138 -24.39 -12.11 -3.94
CA VAL A 138 -24.83 -10.88 -3.29
C VAL A 138 -25.96 -10.30 -4.13
N ARG A 139 -27.19 -10.33 -3.60
CA ARG A 139 -28.41 -9.76 -4.19
C ARG A 139 -28.71 -8.44 -3.51
N ALA A 140 -28.27 -7.35 -4.11
CA ALA A 140 -28.36 -6.06 -3.45
C ALA A 140 -29.83 -5.59 -3.35
N GLU A 141 -30.70 -5.87 -4.32
CA GLU A 141 -32.14 -5.54 -4.20
C GLU A 141 -32.81 -6.21 -2.99
N GLU A 142 -32.49 -7.47 -2.72
CA GLU A 142 -33.03 -8.20 -1.56
C GLU A 142 -32.51 -7.63 -0.24
N TRP A 143 -31.27 -7.12 -0.21
CA TRP A 143 -30.68 -6.54 1.00
C TRP A 143 -31.35 -5.22 1.37
N TRP A 144 -31.65 -4.37 0.39
CA TRP A 144 -32.29 -3.07 0.62
C TRP A 144 -33.82 -3.09 0.51
N SER A 145 -34.44 -4.24 0.17
CA SER A 145 -35.90 -4.39 0.04
C SER A 145 -36.68 -3.88 1.26
N PRO A 146 -37.61 -2.91 1.10
CA PRO A 146 -38.39 -2.35 2.20
C PRO A 146 -39.35 -3.37 2.83
N LEU A 147 -39.80 -4.35 2.05
CA LEU A 147 -40.67 -5.43 2.52
C LEU A 147 -39.90 -6.56 3.22
N GLY A 148 -38.58 -6.42 3.31
CA GLY A 148 -37.67 -7.46 3.78
C GLY A 148 -37.25 -8.42 2.66
N PRO A 149 -36.17 -9.19 2.90
CA PRO A 149 -35.64 -10.10 1.90
C PRO A 149 -36.53 -11.34 1.73
N LYS A 150 -36.86 -11.71 0.48
CA LYS A 150 -37.55 -12.97 0.13
C LYS A 150 -36.58 -14.16 0.11
N ALA A 151 -35.31 -13.90 -0.20
CA ALA A 151 -34.22 -14.86 -0.18
C ALA A 151 -33.01 -14.28 0.57
N SER A 152 -32.04 -15.11 0.97
CA SER A 152 -30.83 -14.60 1.62
C SER A 152 -30.09 -13.65 0.68
N PRO A 153 -29.96 -12.35 1.00
CA PRO A 153 -29.33 -11.43 0.06
C PRO A 153 -27.83 -11.64 -0.06
N ILE A 154 -27.19 -12.26 0.93
CA ILE A 154 -25.81 -12.75 0.78
C ILE A 154 -25.82 -14.23 1.08
N SER A 155 -25.27 -15.03 0.17
CA SER A 155 -25.09 -16.46 0.37
C SER A 155 -23.72 -16.89 -0.13
N VAL A 156 -23.10 -17.83 0.56
CA VAL A 156 -21.84 -18.46 0.17
C VAL A 156 -21.97 -19.94 0.42
N ARG A 157 -21.67 -20.74 -0.59
CA ARG A 157 -21.69 -22.19 -0.53
C ARG A 157 -20.33 -22.72 -0.94
N VAL A 158 -19.72 -23.52 -0.08
CA VAL A 158 -18.46 -24.22 -0.37
C VAL A 158 -18.72 -25.71 -0.33
N VAL A 159 -18.28 -26.41 -1.36
CA VAL A 159 -18.46 -27.85 -1.53
C VAL A 159 -17.10 -28.50 -1.72
N HIS A 160 -16.74 -29.34 -0.76
CA HIS A 160 -15.59 -30.22 -0.77
C HIS A 160 -16.06 -31.67 -1.05
N PRO A 161 -15.21 -32.58 -1.55
CA PRO A 161 -15.53 -34.00 -1.67
C PRO A 161 -16.10 -34.63 -0.38
N PHE A 162 -15.60 -34.20 0.77
CA PHE A 162 -15.97 -34.77 2.08
C PHE A 162 -17.00 -33.97 2.85
N ALA A 163 -17.15 -32.67 2.55
CA ALA A 163 -17.95 -31.77 3.36
C ALA A 163 -18.55 -30.65 2.51
N PHE A 164 -19.55 -29.97 3.06
CA PHE A 164 -20.03 -28.71 2.52
C PHE A 164 -20.24 -27.72 3.66
N ALA A 165 -20.17 -26.44 3.30
CA ALA A 165 -20.50 -25.32 4.16
C ALA A 165 -21.44 -24.39 3.38
N ASP A 166 -22.61 -24.11 3.94
CA ASP A 166 -23.53 -23.09 3.42
C ASP A 166 -23.62 -21.95 4.45
N LEU A 167 -23.32 -20.74 4.02
CA LEU A 167 -23.45 -19.51 4.78
C LEU A 167 -24.53 -18.65 4.12
N GLY A 168 -25.48 -18.17 4.91
CA GLY A 168 -26.50 -17.23 4.46
C GLY A 168 -26.62 -16.07 5.44
N ILE A 169 -26.65 -14.85 4.93
CA ILE A 169 -26.79 -13.64 5.72
C ILE A 169 -28.06 -12.93 5.27
N THR A 170 -28.93 -12.57 6.22
CA THR A 170 -30.22 -11.93 5.95
C THR A 170 -30.41 -10.69 6.81
N ARG A 171 -30.87 -9.58 6.22
CA ARG A 171 -31.33 -8.41 6.97
C ARG A 171 -32.68 -8.71 7.62
N ARG A 172 -32.83 -8.37 8.89
CA ARG A 172 -34.10 -8.43 9.64
C ARG A 172 -34.63 -7.01 9.83
N LYS A 173 -35.77 -6.89 10.55
CA LYS A 173 -36.33 -5.59 10.90
C LYS A 173 -35.30 -4.73 11.62
N ASP A 174 -35.23 -3.47 11.20
CA ASP A 174 -34.38 -2.47 11.81
C ASP A 174 -34.85 -2.20 13.24
N LYS A 175 -33.90 -2.07 14.16
CA LYS A 175 -34.17 -1.70 15.55
C LYS A 175 -33.30 -0.50 15.88
N ARG A 176 -33.92 0.59 16.34
CA ARG A 176 -33.21 1.80 16.79
C ARG A 176 -32.24 2.38 15.75
N GLY A 177 -32.64 2.38 14.47
CA GLY A 177 -31.81 2.89 13.37
C GLY A 177 -30.62 1.98 12.97
N GLN A 178 -30.52 0.78 13.53
CA GLN A 178 -29.52 -0.22 13.16
C GLN A 178 -30.14 -1.40 12.42
N TRP A 179 -29.40 -1.95 11.47
CA TRP A 179 -29.76 -3.19 10.80
C TRP A 179 -29.51 -4.37 11.73
N THR A 180 -30.52 -5.20 11.97
CA THR A 180 -30.28 -6.50 12.61
C THR A 180 -29.99 -7.52 11.51
N VAL A 181 -28.78 -8.04 11.47
CA VAL A 181 -28.36 -9.04 10.49
C VAL A 181 -28.31 -10.41 11.13
N ARG A 182 -28.91 -11.39 10.46
CA ARG A 182 -28.81 -12.80 10.84
C ARG A 182 -27.89 -13.54 9.90
N THR A 183 -26.92 -14.21 10.49
CA THR A 183 -26.04 -15.16 9.82
C THR A 183 -26.46 -16.57 10.20
N THR A 184 -26.63 -17.43 9.18
CA THR A 184 -26.85 -18.87 9.35
C THR A 184 -25.76 -19.62 8.63
N ALA A 185 -24.99 -20.43 9.34
CA ALA A 185 -24.01 -21.34 8.76
C ALA A 185 -24.46 -22.79 8.95
N ARG A 186 -24.30 -23.61 7.91
CA ARG A 186 -24.63 -25.04 7.92
C ARG A 186 -23.42 -25.81 7.43
N PHE A 187 -23.08 -26.86 8.16
CA PHE A 187 -21.96 -27.74 7.82
C PHE A 187 -22.43 -29.19 7.82
N GLY A 188 -21.96 -29.97 6.85
CA GLY A 188 -22.28 -31.38 6.77
C GLY A 188 -21.30 -32.17 5.93
N GLY A 189 -21.29 -33.49 6.13
CA GLY A 189 -20.51 -34.42 5.32
C GLY A 189 -21.20 -34.79 4.00
N ARG A 190 -20.42 -35.13 2.97
CA ARG A 190 -20.89 -35.75 1.72
C ARG A 190 -20.35 -37.18 1.59
N SER A 191 -21.09 -38.02 0.84
CA SER A 191 -20.70 -39.39 0.43
C SER A 191 -20.59 -40.44 1.57
N LEU A 192 -19.99 -41.59 1.28
CA LEU A 192 -19.75 -42.74 2.17
C LEU A 192 -18.95 -42.39 3.44
N LEU A 193 -18.26 -41.24 3.44
CA LEU A 193 -17.53 -40.73 4.60
C LEU A 193 -18.37 -39.83 5.52
N ARG A 194 -19.68 -39.69 5.28
CA ARG A 194 -20.63 -39.00 6.19
C ARG A 194 -20.44 -39.32 7.67
N PRO A 195 -20.29 -40.59 8.12
CA PRO A 195 -20.06 -40.88 9.53
C PRO A 195 -18.74 -40.29 10.04
N PHE A 196 -17.65 -40.39 9.28
CA PHE A 196 -16.35 -39.82 9.65
C PHE A 196 -16.35 -38.28 9.64
N ALA A 197 -16.98 -37.68 8.64
CA ALA A 197 -17.16 -36.22 8.58
C ALA A 197 -18.07 -35.72 9.72
N ALA A 198 -19.07 -36.48 10.13
CA ALA A 198 -19.92 -36.15 11.29
C ALA A 198 -19.12 -36.19 12.60
N VAL A 199 -18.27 -37.20 12.79
CA VAL A 199 -17.37 -37.29 13.95
C VAL A 199 -16.33 -36.17 13.93
N GLY A 200 -15.67 -35.95 12.79
CA GLY A 200 -14.70 -34.86 12.62
C GLY A 200 -15.31 -33.49 12.86
N LEU A 201 -16.52 -33.23 12.33
CA LEU A 201 -17.26 -31.99 12.60
C LEU A 201 -17.73 -31.88 14.04
N ALA A 202 -18.03 -32.99 14.73
CA ALA A 202 -18.38 -32.97 16.15
C ALA A 202 -17.18 -32.59 17.03
N ILE A 203 -16.00 -33.15 16.74
CA ILE A 203 -14.74 -32.84 17.43
C ILE A 203 -14.31 -31.40 17.13
N ALA A 204 -14.35 -31.00 15.86
CA ALA A 204 -13.97 -29.66 15.43
C ALA A 204 -15.05 -28.61 15.71
N ARG A 205 -16.25 -28.99 16.17
CA ARG A 205 -17.41 -28.10 16.33
C ARG A 205 -17.09 -26.86 17.12
N GLY A 206 -16.46 -27.03 18.28
CA GLY A 206 -16.10 -25.92 19.17
C GLY A 206 -15.06 -24.98 18.54
N ARG A 207 -14.08 -25.52 17.80
CA ARG A 207 -13.06 -24.74 17.10
C ARG A 207 -13.65 -23.99 15.91
N ILE A 208 -14.47 -24.64 15.09
CA ILE A 208 -15.17 -24.03 13.97
C ILE A 208 -16.10 -22.93 14.48
N GLN A 209 -16.86 -23.21 15.54
CA GLN A 209 -17.76 -22.23 16.14
C GLN A 209 -16.98 -21.02 16.65
N ARG A 210 -15.88 -21.23 17.39
CA ARG A 210 -15.02 -20.15 17.88
C ARG A 210 -14.43 -19.34 16.72
N ALA A 211 -13.87 -19.99 15.70
CA ALA A 211 -13.29 -19.30 14.55
C ALA A 211 -14.34 -18.50 13.75
N VAL A 212 -15.54 -19.05 13.57
CA VAL A 212 -16.66 -18.33 12.93
C VAL A 212 -17.14 -17.18 13.81
N ASP A 213 -17.22 -17.37 15.13
CA ASP A 213 -17.65 -16.36 16.08
C ASP A 213 -16.65 -15.21 16.18
N GLU A 214 -15.36 -15.50 16.25
CA GLU A 214 -14.25 -14.52 16.25
C GLU A 214 -14.19 -13.78 14.92
N GLY A 215 -14.21 -14.50 13.80
CA GLY A 215 -14.21 -13.89 12.47
C GLY A 215 -15.43 -13.00 12.23
N PHE A 216 -16.62 -13.45 12.65
CA PHE A 216 -17.84 -12.65 12.51
C PHE A 216 -17.88 -11.47 13.47
N ALA A 217 -17.44 -11.63 14.73
CA ALA A 217 -17.32 -10.51 15.67
C ALA A 217 -16.31 -9.47 15.16
N GLY A 218 -15.19 -9.90 14.61
CA GLY A 218 -14.21 -9.05 13.95
C GLY A 218 -14.81 -8.30 12.76
N ALA A 219 -15.51 -9.00 11.87
CA ALA A 219 -16.16 -8.38 10.70
C ALA A 219 -17.27 -7.39 11.09
N VAL A 220 -18.08 -7.70 12.10
CA VAL A 220 -19.12 -6.80 12.64
C VAL A 220 -18.48 -5.57 13.27
N SER A 221 -17.42 -5.75 14.07
CA SER A 221 -16.69 -4.65 14.70
C SER A 221 -16.05 -3.76 13.64
N ALA A 222 -15.37 -4.34 12.65
CA ALA A 222 -14.79 -3.62 11.53
C ALA A 222 -15.86 -2.83 10.76
N TRP A 223 -16.99 -3.47 10.41
CA TRP A 223 -18.10 -2.80 9.73
C TRP A 223 -18.63 -1.61 10.54
N ASN A 224 -18.94 -1.82 11.82
CA ASN A 224 -19.51 -0.76 12.68
C ASN A 224 -18.52 0.36 12.99
N ASN A 225 -17.22 0.10 12.92
CA ASN A 225 -16.18 1.12 13.08
C ASN A 225 -15.95 1.90 11.78
N GLU A 226 -15.95 1.23 10.63
CA GLU A 226 -15.58 1.84 9.36
C GLU A 226 -16.77 2.46 8.61
N VAL A 227 -17.94 1.81 8.56
CA VAL A 227 -19.10 2.32 7.81
C VAL A 227 -19.54 3.73 8.24
N PRO A 228 -19.63 4.09 9.54
CA PRO A 228 -19.93 5.46 9.91
C PRO A 228 -18.94 6.48 9.35
N ARG A 229 -17.64 6.13 9.34
CA ARG A 229 -16.60 6.99 8.75
C ARG A 229 -16.80 7.08 7.25
N MET A 230 -16.99 5.95 6.57
CA MET A 230 -17.27 5.88 5.14
C MET A 230 -18.44 6.79 4.73
N VAL A 231 -19.56 6.70 5.45
CA VAL A 231 -20.77 7.50 5.19
C VAL A 231 -20.52 8.98 5.47
N LYS A 232 -19.84 9.32 6.57
CA LYS A 232 -19.51 10.71 6.93
C LYS A 232 -18.57 11.36 5.90
N HIS A 233 -17.60 10.62 5.40
CA HIS A 233 -16.57 11.14 4.51
C HIS A 233 -17.03 11.17 3.05
N GLY A 234 -17.93 10.26 2.66
CA GLY A 234 -18.40 10.10 1.29
C GLY A 234 -17.29 9.64 0.34
N MET A 235 -17.57 9.67 -0.96
CA MET A 235 -16.55 9.51 -2.00
C MET A 235 -15.77 10.84 -2.11
N ARG A 236 -14.52 10.87 -1.66
CA ARG A 236 -13.65 12.04 -1.78
C ARG A 236 -12.67 11.84 -2.93
N GLU A 237 -12.50 12.87 -3.76
CA GLU A 237 -11.55 12.88 -4.87
C GLU A 237 -10.09 12.91 -4.42
N ARG A 238 -9.84 13.19 -3.13
CA ARG A 238 -8.53 13.21 -2.50
C ARG A 238 -8.56 12.61 -1.10
N LEU A 239 -7.43 12.09 -0.65
CA LEU A 239 -7.19 11.66 0.73
C LEU A 239 -6.32 12.69 1.41
N ASP A 240 -6.76 13.16 2.57
CA ASP A 240 -6.02 14.08 3.41
C ASP A 240 -5.66 13.33 4.71
N PHE A 241 -4.38 13.33 5.04
CA PHE A 241 -3.82 12.75 6.25
C PHE A 241 -3.21 13.85 7.10
N GLU A 242 -3.41 13.77 8.41
CA GLU A 242 -2.87 14.72 9.36
C GLU A 242 -2.45 13.97 10.62
N HIS A 243 -1.25 14.28 11.09
CA HIS A 243 -0.71 13.76 12.34
C HIS A 243 0.21 14.78 13.01
N ARG A 244 0.13 14.86 14.33
CA ARG A 244 0.92 15.77 15.15
C ARG A 244 1.91 14.98 15.98
N VAL A 245 3.18 15.37 15.94
CA VAL A 245 4.26 14.77 16.72
C VAL A 245 5.06 15.82 17.48
N THR A 246 5.78 15.35 18.49
CA THR A 246 6.71 16.18 19.26
C THR A 246 8.14 15.76 18.94
N LEU A 247 8.96 16.75 18.57
CA LEU A 247 10.36 16.58 18.27
C LEU A 247 11.20 17.31 19.33
N LYS A 248 12.31 16.73 19.76
CA LYS A 248 13.32 17.44 20.54
C LYS A 248 13.85 18.62 19.72
N ALA A 249 13.81 19.80 20.32
CA ALA A 249 14.32 21.00 19.69
C ALA A 249 15.86 20.93 19.63
N VAL A 250 16.42 21.45 18.54
CA VAL A 250 17.86 21.56 18.33
C VAL A 250 18.18 23.02 18.09
N SER A 251 19.22 23.56 18.75
CA SER A 251 19.60 24.94 18.49
C SER A 251 20.18 25.08 17.09
N ARG A 252 20.09 26.30 16.54
CA ARG A 252 20.65 26.59 15.23
C ARG A 252 22.16 26.37 15.23
N GLU A 253 22.84 26.85 16.27
CA GLU A 253 24.29 26.71 16.42
C GLU A 253 24.70 25.25 16.44
N TRP A 254 23.96 24.39 17.15
CA TRP A 254 24.24 22.96 17.19
C TRP A 254 24.10 22.33 15.80
N ALA A 255 23.06 22.68 15.05
CA ALA A 255 22.83 22.14 13.70
C ALA A 255 23.90 22.61 12.70
N GLU A 256 24.32 23.88 12.77
CA GLU A 256 25.42 24.44 11.96
C GLU A 256 26.74 23.71 12.28
N GLU A 257 27.08 23.52 13.56
CA GLU A 257 28.29 22.81 13.99
C GLU A 257 28.26 21.32 13.61
N TYR A 258 27.11 20.65 13.76
CA TYR A 258 26.95 19.24 13.40
C TYR A 258 27.16 19.02 11.90
N THR A 259 26.59 19.90 11.07
CA THR A 259 26.70 19.80 9.62
C THR A 259 28.13 20.05 9.15
N ALA A 260 28.81 21.05 9.71
CA ALA A 260 30.22 21.30 9.43
C ALA A 260 31.12 20.14 9.88
N ALA A 261 30.85 19.56 11.05
CA ALA A 261 31.57 18.39 11.55
C ALA A 261 31.36 17.15 10.66
N LEU A 262 30.13 16.93 10.19
CA LEU A 262 29.80 15.83 9.28
C LEU A 262 30.51 16.02 7.94
N HIS A 263 30.49 17.23 7.37
CA HIS A 263 31.23 17.56 6.16
C HIS A 263 32.72 17.24 6.33
N GLN A 264 33.37 17.74 7.40
CA GLN A 264 34.77 17.46 7.70
C GLN A 264 35.05 15.96 7.86
N GLY A 265 34.21 15.25 8.62
CA GLY A 265 34.38 13.81 8.82
C GLY A 265 34.29 13.01 7.52
N ILE A 266 33.45 13.45 6.57
CA ILE A 266 33.42 12.88 5.22
C ILE A 266 34.71 13.19 4.46
N GLU A 267 35.27 14.40 4.55
CA GLU A 267 36.55 14.75 3.90
C GLU A 267 37.73 13.90 4.39
N GLU A 268 37.70 13.52 5.66
CA GLU A 268 38.76 12.76 6.32
C GLU A 268 38.73 11.26 6.01
N LEU A 269 37.66 10.76 5.37
CA LEU A 269 37.55 9.37 4.96
C LEU A 269 38.73 8.95 4.08
N ARG A 270 39.32 7.80 4.41
CA ARG A 270 40.52 7.31 3.75
C ARG A 270 40.19 6.26 2.72
N PHE A 271 40.77 6.41 1.54
CA PHE A 271 40.68 5.42 0.47
C PHE A 271 42.04 4.78 0.23
N SER A 272 42.08 3.46 0.11
CA SER A 272 43.27 2.68 -0.24
C SER A 272 42.96 1.84 -1.47
N LYS A 273 43.80 1.96 -2.51
CA LYS A 273 43.58 1.31 -3.81
C LYS A 273 42.16 1.54 -4.37
N GLY A 274 41.63 2.75 -4.16
CA GLY A 274 40.29 3.16 -4.60
C GLY A 274 39.13 2.57 -3.78
N ARG A 275 39.37 1.84 -2.68
CA ARG A 275 38.31 1.36 -1.77
C ARG A 275 38.33 2.14 -0.46
N LEU A 276 37.16 2.43 0.09
CA LEU A 276 37.05 3.04 1.41
C LEU A 276 37.68 2.12 2.46
N VAL A 277 38.58 2.67 3.27
CA VAL A 277 39.19 1.97 4.40
C VAL A 277 38.20 1.98 5.56
N LYS A 278 37.62 0.82 5.86
CA LYS A 278 36.75 0.61 7.01
C LYS A 278 37.53 -0.04 8.16
N LYS A 279 37.16 0.25 9.40
CA LYS A 279 37.71 -0.41 10.59
C LYS A 279 37.16 -1.82 10.76
N GLU A 280 35.90 -2.01 10.42
CA GLU A 280 35.17 -3.28 10.49
C GLU A 280 34.51 -3.59 9.13
N PRO A 281 34.24 -4.86 8.81
CA PRO A 281 33.41 -5.20 7.65
C PRO A 281 32.00 -4.64 7.85
N GLY A 282 31.60 -3.64 7.06
CA GLY A 282 30.22 -3.11 7.05
C GLY A 282 29.37 -3.72 5.92
N ALA A 283 28.06 -3.47 5.90
CA ALA A 283 27.11 -4.05 4.94
C ALA A 283 27.14 -3.41 3.55
N PHE A 284 28.15 -2.60 3.23
CA PHE A 284 28.40 -2.11 1.88
C PHE A 284 29.89 -1.86 1.64
N SER A 285 30.27 -1.86 0.38
CA SER A 285 31.58 -1.43 -0.10
C SER A 285 31.45 -0.11 -0.87
N ILE A 286 32.36 0.84 -0.62
CA ILE A 286 32.45 2.09 -1.38
C ILE A 286 33.74 2.05 -2.19
N ARG A 287 33.62 2.22 -3.50
CA ARG A 287 34.74 2.30 -4.43
C ARG A 287 34.77 3.67 -5.09
N LEU A 288 35.87 4.38 -4.94
CA LEU A 288 36.20 5.56 -5.74
C LEU A 288 36.57 5.11 -7.16
N LEU A 289 35.75 5.50 -8.13
CA LEU A 289 35.93 5.15 -9.55
C LEU A 289 36.79 6.17 -10.27
N THR A 290 36.55 7.46 -10.04
CA THR A 290 37.22 8.56 -10.74
C THR A 290 37.22 9.82 -9.88
N GLY A 291 38.25 10.65 -10.02
CA GLY A 291 38.39 11.91 -9.29
C GLY A 291 39.18 11.79 -8.00
N LYS A 292 39.31 12.92 -7.30
CA LYS A 292 39.87 12.99 -5.95
C LYS A 292 38.70 12.91 -4.97
N HIS A 293 38.80 12.09 -3.93
CA HIS A 293 37.77 11.99 -2.87
C HIS A 293 37.11 13.36 -2.59
N ILE A 294 35.78 13.40 -2.70
CA ILE A 294 34.82 14.51 -2.54
C ILE A 294 35.04 15.76 -3.40
N GLY A 295 36.00 15.73 -4.33
CA GLY A 295 36.14 16.81 -5.30
C GLY A 295 34.93 16.87 -6.25
N PRO A 296 34.54 18.05 -6.74
CA PRO A 296 33.58 18.15 -7.84
C PRO A 296 33.98 17.29 -9.04
N GLY A 297 33.03 16.56 -9.62
CA GLY A 297 33.25 15.59 -10.70
C GLY A 297 33.65 14.19 -10.24
N THR A 298 33.78 13.96 -8.93
CA THR A 298 34.16 12.66 -8.37
C THR A 298 33.04 11.64 -8.49
N ARG A 299 33.41 10.38 -8.76
CA ARG A 299 32.46 9.28 -8.93
C ARG A 299 32.79 8.12 -7.99
N TYR A 300 31.77 7.62 -7.30
CA TYR A 300 31.82 6.44 -6.46
C TYR A 300 30.83 5.39 -6.94
N ARG A 301 31.11 4.13 -6.57
CA ARG A 301 30.15 3.04 -6.59
C ARG A 301 29.97 2.51 -5.18
N ILE A 302 28.72 2.40 -4.74
CA ILE A 302 28.33 1.84 -3.45
C ILE A 302 27.60 0.53 -3.72
N ALA A 303 28.13 -0.59 -3.27
CA ALA A 303 27.52 -1.91 -3.41
C ALA A 303 27.22 -2.50 -2.03
N PHE A 304 26.02 -3.03 -1.81
CA PHE A 304 25.68 -3.71 -0.57
C PHE A 304 26.43 -5.06 -0.45
N VAL A 305 26.59 -5.60 0.76
CA VAL A 305 27.30 -6.86 1.01
C VAL A 305 26.35 -7.83 1.73
N PRO A 306 26.11 -9.05 1.20
CA PRO A 306 26.69 -9.60 -0.03
C PRO A 306 26.22 -8.84 -1.29
N GLU A 307 27.10 -8.75 -2.30
CA GLU A 307 26.97 -7.92 -3.52
C GLU A 307 25.81 -8.34 -4.44
N ASP A 308 25.08 -9.38 -4.03
CA ASP A 308 24.06 -10.09 -4.77
C ASP A 308 22.63 -9.72 -4.32
N GLU A 309 22.45 -8.95 -3.25
CA GLU A 309 21.11 -8.61 -2.72
C GLU A 309 20.52 -7.30 -3.27
N VAL A 310 21.36 -6.33 -3.62
CA VAL A 310 20.91 -4.99 -4.06
C VAL A 310 21.84 -4.43 -5.13
N GLU A 311 21.25 -3.85 -6.18
CA GLU A 311 22.01 -3.19 -7.25
C GLU A 311 22.95 -2.10 -6.72
N PRO A 312 24.15 -1.97 -7.30
CA PRO A 312 25.10 -0.95 -6.90
C PRO A 312 24.58 0.45 -7.27
N LEU A 313 24.75 1.39 -6.34
CA LEU A 313 24.45 2.80 -6.53
C LEU A 313 25.71 3.53 -7.03
N ASP A 314 25.63 4.14 -8.20
CA ASP A 314 26.65 5.06 -8.68
C ASP A 314 26.35 6.47 -8.13
N VAL A 315 27.39 7.14 -7.63
CA VAL A 315 27.29 8.41 -6.92
C VAL A 315 28.25 9.42 -7.53
N HIS A 316 27.74 10.58 -7.90
CA HIS A 316 28.47 11.70 -8.50
C HIS A 316 28.46 12.92 -7.57
N VAL A 317 29.63 13.46 -7.27
CA VAL A 317 29.76 14.70 -6.50
C VAL A 317 29.73 15.88 -7.46
N ALA A 318 28.60 16.57 -7.57
CA ALA A 318 28.44 17.74 -8.43
C ALA A 318 29.04 19.00 -7.78
N ALA A 319 28.90 19.14 -6.46
CA ALA A 319 29.51 20.21 -5.68
C ALA A 319 29.84 19.74 -4.27
N TRP A 320 30.91 20.29 -3.69
CA TRP A 320 31.34 20.02 -2.32
C TRP A 320 32.16 21.20 -1.80
N ARG A 321 31.56 22.07 -0.98
CA ARG A 321 32.14 23.32 -0.51
C ARG A 321 31.60 23.66 0.88
N LEU A 322 32.48 23.76 1.86
CA LEU A 322 32.12 24.13 3.23
C LEU A 322 31.23 25.40 3.34
N ASP A 323 31.56 26.45 2.59
CA ASP A 323 30.83 27.74 2.54
C ASP A 323 29.91 27.88 1.32
N GLY A 324 29.60 26.80 0.62
CA GLY A 324 28.76 26.79 -0.58
C GLY A 324 27.98 25.49 -0.74
N PRO A 325 27.41 25.21 -1.92
CA PRO A 325 26.55 24.06 -2.06
C PRO A 325 27.34 22.75 -2.00
N ASP A 326 26.81 21.78 -1.27
CA ASP A 326 27.16 20.37 -1.40
C ASP A 326 26.03 19.69 -2.16
N ARG A 327 26.35 19.11 -3.31
CA ARG A 327 25.38 18.43 -4.17
C ARG A 327 25.93 17.08 -4.58
N ILE A 328 25.20 16.05 -4.20
CA ILE A 328 25.47 14.67 -4.58
C ILE A 328 24.32 14.20 -5.45
N GLU A 329 24.66 13.61 -6.59
CA GLU A 329 23.73 12.98 -7.52
C GLU A 329 23.98 11.47 -7.46
N PHE A 330 22.94 10.67 -7.60
CA PHE A 330 23.05 9.22 -7.59
C PHE A 330 22.19 8.61 -8.68
N ASN A 331 22.64 7.50 -9.24
CA ASN A 331 21.92 6.71 -10.22
C ASN A 331 22.12 5.20 -9.98
N SER A 332 21.09 4.40 -10.26
CA SER A 332 21.25 2.94 -10.34
C SER A 332 21.92 2.55 -11.66
N SER A 333 22.60 1.40 -11.69
CA SER A 333 23.43 0.96 -12.83
C SER A 333 22.66 0.76 -14.15
N ASP A 334 21.34 0.60 -14.08
CA ASP A 334 20.47 0.44 -15.25
C ASP A 334 19.86 1.78 -15.72
N ASP A 335 20.35 2.91 -15.20
CA ASP A 335 19.90 4.29 -15.48
C ASP A 335 18.40 4.56 -15.23
N GLY A 336 17.68 3.60 -14.63
CA GLY A 336 16.24 3.67 -14.39
C GLY A 336 15.84 4.48 -13.15
N GLN A 337 16.80 4.80 -12.28
CA GLN A 337 16.60 5.65 -11.12
C GLN A 337 17.72 6.67 -11.01
N THR A 338 17.34 7.93 -10.85
CA THR A 338 18.24 9.05 -10.60
C THR A 338 17.74 9.84 -9.40
N GLY A 339 18.64 10.48 -8.69
CA GLY A 339 18.26 11.36 -7.61
C GLY A 339 19.40 12.28 -7.21
N TYR A 340 19.08 13.24 -6.36
CA TYR A 340 20.06 14.15 -5.81
C TYR A 340 19.71 14.52 -4.38
N PHE A 341 20.75 14.89 -3.64
CA PHE A 341 20.67 15.56 -2.36
C PHE A 341 21.53 16.81 -2.42
N GLU A 342 21.00 17.93 -1.94
CA GLU A 342 21.66 19.22 -1.95
C GLU A 342 21.45 19.95 -0.63
N ILE A 343 22.53 20.50 -0.10
CA ILE A 343 22.50 21.49 0.99
C ILE A 343 23.23 22.73 0.50
N ASP A 344 22.72 23.91 0.82
CA ASP A 344 23.24 25.18 0.30
C ASP A 344 24.56 25.62 0.95
N SER A 345 24.83 25.15 2.17
CA SER A 345 26.10 25.31 2.89
C SER A 345 26.22 24.31 4.03
N ALA A 346 27.37 23.63 4.15
CA ALA A 346 27.65 22.83 5.34
C ALA A 346 27.89 23.67 6.60
N ARG A 347 28.48 24.87 6.47
CA ARG A 347 28.75 25.74 7.62
C ARG A 347 27.51 26.50 8.09
N ARG A 348 26.67 26.98 7.17
CA ARG A 348 25.47 27.79 7.50
C ARG A 348 24.27 27.32 6.69
N PRO A 349 23.81 26.08 6.89
CA PRO A 349 22.72 25.52 6.12
C PRO A 349 21.43 26.33 6.30
N THR A 350 20.86 26.78 5.19
CA THR A 350 19.55 27.45 5.17
C THR A 350 18.50 26.65 4.42
N ALA A 351 18.91 25.76 3.52
CA ALA A 351 18.01 24.89 2.78
C ALA A 351 18.62 23.51 2.54
N VAL A 352 17.77 22.48 2.62
CA VAL A 352 18.08 21.12 2.18
C VAL A 352 17.08 20.71 1.11
N ARG A 353 17.56 20.19 -0.02
CA ARG A 353 16.74 19.73 -1.13
C ARG A 353 17.08 18.29 -1.46
N ALA A 354 16.07 17.53 -1.81
CA ALA A 354 16.24 16.20 -2.36
C ALA A 354 15.31 16.02 -3.55
N GLY A 355 15.76 15.26 -4.54
CA GLY A 355 14.97 14.88 -5.68
C GLY A 355 15.23 13.44 -6.07
N PHE A 356 14.24 12.83 -6.69
CA PHE A 356 14.27 11.47 -7.18
C PHE A 356 13.45 11.40 -8.47
N THR A 357 13.92 10.64 -9.44
CA THR A 357 13.19 10.32 -10.66
C THR A 357 13.54 8.91 -11.09
N GLY A 358 12.54 8.03 -11.14
CA GLY A 358 12.74 6.66 -11.59
C GLY A 358 11.68 5.70 -11.09
N ALA A 359 11.94 4.41 -11.24
CA ALA A 359 11.05 3.38 -10.73
C ALA A 359 11.04 3.35 -9.19
N PHE A 360 9.86 3.28 -8.57
CA PHE A 360 9.70 3.20 -7.12
C PHE A 360 8.50 2.33 -6.77
N GLU A 361 8.70 1.30 -5.92
CA GLU A 361 7.65 0.44 -5.34
C GLU A 361 6.46 0.13 -6.27
N GLY A 362 6.71 -0.59 -7.37
CA GLY A 362 5.66 -1.00 -8.31
C GLY A 362 5.23 0.09 -9.30
N TYR A 363 5.82 1.27 -9.27
CA TYR A 363 5.72 2.27 -10.34
C TYR A 363 7.01 2.28 -11.15
N SER A 364 6.87 2.23 -12.47
CA SER A 364 8.00 2.33 -13.41
C SER A 364 8.57 3.76 -13.50
N GLN A 365 7.76 4.76 -13.16
CA GLN A 365 8.19 6.16 -13.15
C GLN A 365 7.49 6.92 -12.01
N ALA A 366 8.29 7.45 -11.11
CA ALA A 366 7.90 8.38 -10.06
C ALA A 366 8.93 9.50 -10.01
N GLU A 367 8.45 10.73 -9.92
CA GLU A 367 9.25 11.91 -9.63
C GLU A 367 8.91 12.34 -8.22
N ALA A 368 9.91 12.51 -7.35
CA ALA A 368 9.69 13.04 -6.01
C ALA A 368 10.69 14.16 -5.75
N SER A 369 10.24 15.20 -5.07
CA SER A 369 11.08 16.30 -4.63
C SER A 369 10.68 16.73 -3.22
N ALA A 370 11.67 17.13 -2.43
CA ALA A 370 11.45 17.69 -1.12
C ALA A 370 12.40 18.86 -0.88
N GLU A 371 11.92 19.87 -0.18
CA GLU A 371 12.71 21.01 0.29
C GLU A 371 12.37 21.28 1.75
N ALA A 372 13.41 21.41 2.57
CA ALA A 372 13.33 21.87 3.95
C ALA A 372 14.00 23.25 4.06
N ASP A 373 13.25 24.25 4.52
CA ASP A 373 13.77 25.59 4.79
C ASP A 373 14.23 25.64 6.26
N LEU A 374 15.51 25.37 6.47
CA LEU A 374 16.13 25.33 7.78
C LEU A 374 16.08 26.68 8.49
N LYS A 375 16.18 27.79 7.75
CA LYS A 375 16.06 29.12 8.36
C LYS A 375 14.72 29.31 9.07
N ARG A 376 13.65 28.72 8.55
CA ARG A 376 12.31 28.79 9.17
C ARG A 376 12.15 27.91 10.40
N TRP A 377 12.94 26.85 10.56
CA TRP A 377 12.87 26.00 11.76
C TRP A 377 13.13 26.76 13.05
N TRP A 378 13.94 27.82 12.99
CA TRP A 378 14.28 28.70 14.12
C TRP A 378 13.65 30.10 14.03
N GLY A 379 12.79 30.35 13.04
CA GLY A 379 12.10 31.64 12.87
C GLY A 379 10.66 31.63 13.38
N ASP A 380 10.02 32.80 13.43
CA ASP A 380 8.62 32.96 13.86
C ASP A 380 7.61 32.94 12.70
N THR A 381 8.05 32.61 11.49
CA THR A 381 7.21 32.74 10.29
C THR A 381 6.27 31.56 10.13
N PRO A 382 4.94 31.78 10.04
CA PRO A 382 3.98 30.73 9.76
C PRO A 382 4.07 30.32 8.28
N ALA A 383 4.85 29.28 8.01
CA ALA A 383 4.99 28.69 6.69
C ALA A 383 5.48 27.23 6.84
N PRO A 384 5.30 26.38 5.81
CA PRO A 384 5.82 25.03 5.87
C PRO A 384 7.35 25.06 6.02
N LEU A 385 7.80 24.28 6.99
CA LEU A 385 9.20 24.01 7.30
C LEU A 385 9.81 23.02 6.31
N LEU A 386 8.98 22.08 5.85
CA LEU A 386 9.32 21.12 4.82
C LEU A 386 8.12 20.96 3.90
N THR A 387 8.39 20.94 2.60
CA THR A 387 7.43 20.61 1.55
C THR A 387 7.97 19.46 0.73
N GLY A 388 7.15 18.45 0.49
CA GLY A 388 7.44 17.35 -0.42
C GLY A 388 6.36 17.22 -1.47
N LYS A 389 6.74 16.80 -2.67
CA LYS A 389 5.84 16.41 -3.75
C LYS A 389 6.32 15.10 -4.33
N ALA A 390 5.38 14.25 -4.69
CA ALA A 390 5.64 13.05 -5.47
C ALA A 390 4.58 12.94 -6.55
N ASP A 391 5.02 12.74 -7.77
CA ASP A 391 4.22 12.66 -8.97
C ASP A 391 4.49 11.31 -9.64
N ASN A 392 3.44 10.63 -10.02
CA ASN A 392 3.53 9.48 -10.91
C ASN A 392 2.33 9.48 -11.88
N PRO A 393 2.31 8.60 -12.88
CA PRO A 393 1.20 8.55 -13.83
C PRO A 393 -0.18 8.26 -13.19
N ALA A 394 -0.20 7.58 -12.04
CA ALA A 394 -1.44 7.26 -11.32
C ALA A 394 -1.91 8.38 -10.39
N GLY A 395 -1.07 9.34 -10.02
CA GLY A 395 -1.45 10.34 -9.03
C GLY A 395 -0.35 11.32 -8.63
N GLU A 396 -0.75 12.19 -7.71
CA GLU A 396 0.10 13.17 -7.06
C GLU A 396 -0.07 13.04 -5.56
N ALA A 397 1.04 13.11 -4.84
CA ALA A 397 1.09 13.22 -3.40
C ALA A 397 1.85 14.50 -3.03
N SER A 398 1.34 15.22 -2.03
CA SER A 398 2.02 16.38 -1.46
C SER A 398 2.11 16.22 0.04
N MET A 399 3.24 16.58 0.64
CA MET A 399 3.45 16.56 2.08
C MET A 399 3.88 17.95 2.54
N THR A 400 3.33 18.42 3.66
CA THR A 400 3.83 19.61 4.34
C THR A 400 4.03 19.36 5.82
N VAL A 401 5.09 19.95 6.36
CA VAL A 401 5.45 19.88 7.77
C VAL A 401 5.46 21.32 8.30
N ASN A 402 4.67 21.59 9.33
CA ASN A 402 4.54 22.91 9.92
C ASN A 402 4.85 22.85 11.42
N ARG A 403 5.46 23.90 11.98
CA ARG A 403 5.61 24.04 13.43
C ARG A 403 4.33 24.62 14.01
N ALA A 404 3.70 23.93 14.94
CA ALA A 404 2.45 24.35 15.56
C ALA A 404 2.69 25.22 16.80
N LYS A 405 3.65 24.82 17.65
CA LYS A 405 4.01 25.51 18.89
C LYS A 405 5.38 25.08 19.37
N ASP A 406 6.12 26.01 19.96
CA ASP A 406 7.32 25.72 20.72
C ASP A 406 6.95 25.57 22.21
N ASN A 407 7.37 24.47 22.82
CA ASN A 407 7.41 24.33 24.27
C ASN A 407 8.89 24.27 24.66
N ASP A 408 9.27 24.74 25.85
CA ASP A 408 10.68 24.79 26.26
C ASP A 408 11.40 23.43 26.02
N GLY A 409 12.27 23.39 25.00
CA GLY A 409 13.05 22.21 24.60
C GLY A 409 12.40 21.25 23.59
N GLU A 410 11.17 21.50 23.13
CA GLU A 410 10.43 20.62 22.23
C GLU A 410 9.61 21.37 21.16
N TRP A 411 9.76 20.95 19.90
CA TRP A 411 8.94 21.40 18.80
C TRP A 411 7.69 20.53 18.63
N THR A 412 6.51 21.15 18.65
CA THR A 412 5.28 20.49 18.18
C THR A 412 5.16 20.69 16.68
N VAL A 413 5.06 19.59 15.94
CA VAL A 413 5.08 19.58 14.47
C VAL A 413 3.84 18.90 13.92
N ASP A 414 3.17 19.58 13.00
CA ASP A 414 2.03 19.09 12.23
C ASP A 414 2.51 18.58 10.87
N VAL A 415 2.32 17.29 10.62
CA VAL A 415 2.61 16.65 9.34
C VAL A 415 1.29 16.40 8.62
N THR A 416 1.18 16.96 7.42
CA THR A 416 0.02 16.77 6.56
C THR A 416 0.46 16.15 5.24
N ALA A 417 -0.31 15.19 4.75
CA ALA A 417 -0.11 14.62 3.44
C ALA A 417 -1.44 14.56 2.68
N THR A 418 -1.42 14.91 1.40
CA THR A 418 -2.57 14.82 0.51
C THR A 418 -2.21 13.91 -0.64
N VAL A 419 -3.10 12.99 -0.99
CA VAL A 419 -2.96 12.08 -2.13
C VAL A 419 -4.16 12.25 -3.05
N LYS A 420 -3.89 12.42 -4.35
CA LYS A 420 -4.88 12.60 -5.40
C LYS A 420 -4.58 11.67 -6.57
N GLY A 421 -5.60 10.99 -7.07
CA GLY A 421 -5.48 10.13 -8.26
C GLY A 421 -5.59 10.95 -9.55
N ARG A 422 -4.87 10.52 -10.60
CA ARG A 422 -5.00 11.04 -11.97
C ARG A 422 -5.76 10.04 -12.83
N ALA A 423 -6.54 10.56 -13.79
CA ALA A 423 -7.29 9.75 -14.76
C ALA A 423 -8.06 8.58 -14.12
N TRP A 424 -7.76 7.34 -14.52
CA TRP A 424 -8.44 6.12 -14.04
C TRP A 424 -8.29 5.92 -12.52
N ALA A 425 -7.12 6.23 -11.95
CA ALA A 425 -6.85 6.10 -10.53
C ALA A 425 -7.60 7.14 -9.68
N GLY A 426 -8.04 8.25 -10.30
CA GLY A 426 -8.94 9.22 -9.67
C GLY A 426 -10.26 8.59 -9.20
N HIS A 427 -10.73 7.52 -9.84
CA HIS A 427 -11.91 6.77 -9.40
C HIS A 427 -11.61 5.79 -8.26
N LEU A 428 -10.35 5.34 -8.13
CA LEU A 428 -9.92 4.42 -7.08
C LEU A 428 -9.61 5.11 -5.77
N VAL A 429 -9.10 6.35 -5.79
CA VAL A 429 -8.79 7.10 -4.56
C VAL A 429 -10.01 7.25 -3.63
N PRO A 430 -11.22 7.62 -4.11
CA PRO A 430 -12.42 7.64 -3.27
C PRO A 430 -12.75 6.26 -2.68
N VAL A 431 -12.60 5.20 -3.47
CA VAL A 431 -12.88 3.82 -3.03
C VAL A 431 -11.85 3.36 -2.00
N ALA A 432 -10.57 3.67 -2.20
CA ALA A 432 -9.49 3.37 -1.26
C ALA A 432 -9.66 4.17 0.05
N GLY A 433 -10.03 5.45 -0.03
CA GLY A 433 -10.38 6.25 1.14
C GLY A 433 -11.55 5.69 1.93
N LEU A 434 -12.57 5.21 1.20
CA LEU A 434 -13.73 4.57 1.81
C LEU A 434 -13.33 3.25 2.48
N VAL A 435 -12.69 2.34 1.75
CA VAL A 435 -12.46 0.95 2.18
C VAL A 435 -11.25 0.79 3.10
N LEU A 436 -10.17 1.54 2.82
CA LEU A 436 -8.86 1.41 3.48
C LEU A 436 -8.46 2.65 4.28
N GLY A 437 -9.28 3.72 4.31
CA GLY A 437 -8.89 5.01 4.88
C GLY A 437 -8.38 4.94 6.31
N SER A 438 -8.94 4.08 7.17
CA SER A 438 -8.46 3.92 8.55
C SER A 438 -7.10 3.22 8.64
N ALA A 439 -6.86 2.21 7.80
CA ALA A 439 -5.59 1.51 7.73
C ALA A 439 -4.50 2.43 7.15
N LEU A 440 -4.82 3.18 6.10
CA LEU A 440 -3.92 4.18 5.50
C LEU A 440 -3.59 5.29 6.50
N THR A 441 -4.59 5.81 7.21
CA THR A 441 -4.37 6.82 8.27
C THR A 441 -3.48 6.27 9.38
N ARG A 442 -3.70 5.02 9.81
CA ARG A 442 -2.85 4.39 10.83
C ARG A 442 -1.41 4.25 10.35
N SER A 443 -1.21 3.70 9.16
CA SER A 443 0.13 3.51 8.57
C SER A 443 0.85 4.85 8.39
N PHE A 444 0.15 5.91 7.98
CA PHE A 444 0.69 7.26 7.93
C PHE A 444 1.17 7.73 9.31
N ARG A 445 0.33 7.60 10.36
CA ARG A 445 0.70 7.98 11.73
C ARG A 445 1.90 7.20 12.23
N GLU A 446 1.89 5.88 12.08
CA GLU A 446 2.99 5.00 12.48
C GLU A 446 4.30 5.37 11.78
N SER A 447 4.24 5.74 10.50
CA SER A 447 5.42 6.20 9.75
C SER A 447 5.95 7.51 10.32
N VAL A 448 5.07 8.50 10.54
CA VAL A 448 5.45 9.81 11.11
C VAL A 448 5.98 9.66 12.55
N ASP A 449 5.36 8.82 13.38
CA ASP A 449 5.81 8.49 14.74
C ASP A 449 7.20 7.83 14.70
N THR A 450 7.41 6.87 13.80
CA THR A 450 8.73 6.21 13.62
C THR A 450 9.82 7.22 13.25
N TYR A 451 9.51 8.19 12.38
CA TYR A 451 10.46 9.27 12.05
C TYR A 451 10.71 10.20 13.25
N ALA A 452 9.67 10.55 14.01
CA ALA A 452 9.81 11.35 15.22
C ALA A 452 10.65 10.64 16.29
N GLU A 453 10.47 9.33 16.47
CA GLU A 453 11.29 8.50 17.37
C GLU A 453 12.76 8.48 16.94
N LYS A 454 13.04 8.25 15.64
CA LYS A 454 14.40 8.31 15.09
C LYS A 454 15.05 9.67 15.29
N TRP A 455 14.30 10.76 15.02
CA TRP A 455 14.76 12.12 15.31
C TRP A 455 15.07 12.29 16.79
N ASN A 456 14.14 11.94 17.69
CA ASN A 456 14.31 12.12 19.13
C ASN A 456 15.43 11.27 19.74
N ALA A 457 15.75 10.14 19.11
CA ALA A 457 16.89 9.30 19.48
C ALA A 457 18.22 9.90 19.00
N ALA A 458 18.24 10.53 17.83
CA ALA A 458 19.44 11.14 17.25
C ALA A 458 19.70 12.59 17.72
N ALA A 459 18.63 13.33 18.04
CA ALA A 459 18.69 14.71 18.48
C ALA A 459 19.50 14.81 19.77
N PRO A 460 20.32 15.86 19.90
CA PRO A 460 21.25 16.02 21.01
C PRO A 460 20.51 15.98 22.34
N GLY A 461 20.71 14.89 23.08
CA GLY A 461 20.53 14.92 24.53
C GLY A 461 21.66 15.72 25.15
N ALA A 462 22.75 15.05 25.51
CA ALA A 462 23.95 15.63 26.15
C ALA A 462 25.23 15.50 25.31
N VAL A 463 25.10 15.27 24.00
CA VAL A 463 26.21 14.91 23.09
C VAL A 463 26.62 16.14 22.28
N THR A 464 27.92 16.35 22.11
CA THR A 464 28.42 17.48 21.30
C THR A 464 28.12 17.25 19.81
N PRO A 465 27.98 18.33 19.00
CA PRO A 465 27.75 18.20 17.56
C PRO A 465 28.77 17.28 16.85
N GLN A 466 30.05 17.41 17.23
CA GLN A 466 31.14 16.57 16.69
C GLN A 466 30.92 15.07 16.99
N GLN A 467 30.58 14.73 18.23
CA GLN A 467 30.34 13.34 18.63
C GLN A 467 29.11 12.76 17.91
N ALA A 468 28.07 13.57 17.70
CA ALA A 468 26.89 13.16 16.94
C ALA A 468 27.22 12.92 15.45
N ALA A 469 28.05 13.78 14.84
CA ALA A 469 28.52 13.60 13.47
C ALA A 469 29.36 12.32 13.33
N ASP A 470 30.30 12.08 14.24
CA ASP A 470 31.11 10.86 14.28
C ASP A 470 30.26 9.59 14.47
N SER A 471 29.22 9.68 15.32
CA SER A 471 28.27 8.59 15.54
C SER A 471 27.45 8.31 14.29
N THR A 472 27.03 9.35 13.57
CA THR A 472 26.30 9.24 12.31
C THR A 472 27.18 8.58 11.24
N LEU A 473 28.43 9.02 11.10
CA LEU A 473 29.37 8.41 10.15
C LEU A 473 29.61 6.95 10.46
N ARG A 474 29.83 6.57 11.72
CA ARG A 474 29.95 5.17 12.13
C ARG A 474 28.69 4.37 11.85
N ALA A 475 27.53 4.89 12.25
CA ALA A 475 26.25 4.21 12.04
C ALA A 475 25.92 4.02 10.55
N VAL A 476 26.37 4.93 9.69
CA VAL A 476 26.29 4.74 8.24
C VAL A 476 27.32 3.73 7.79
N LEU A 477 28.61 3.86 8.13
CA LEU A 477 29.70 3.03 7.57
C LEU A 477 29.74 1.58 8.06
N ASP A 478 29.29 1.33 9.28
CA ASP A 478 29.37 0.05 9.98
C ASP A 478 28.05 -0.73 9.95
N ARG A 479 26.96 -0.14 9.43
CA ARG A 479 25.68 -0.83 9.22
C ARG A 479 25.71 -1.82 8.09
#